data_AF-A0A0V0HMM3-F1
#
_entry.id   AF-A0A0V0HMM3-F1
#
_cell.length_a   1.000
_cell.length_b   1.000
_cell.length_c   1.000
_cell.angle_alpha   90.00
_cell.angle_beta   90.00
_cell.angle_gamma   90.00
#
_symmetry.space_group_name_H-M   'P 1'
#
loop_
_entity.id
_entity.type
_entity.pdbx_description
1 polymer ?
#
loop_
_entity_poly.entity_id
_entity_poly.type
_entity_poly.pdbx_seq_one_letter_code
_entity_poly.pdbx_strand_id
1 'polypeptide(L)'
;MLDLSSRITKSEFWSLFFPSLTANIGFWATLALNIPDFTRYAKSQHDQIIGQAGLPIFMGLFTFVGVAVTSSTKVIFGHVISNPITLLGEIGGLFTMILAIFGISLATITTNIAANVVAPANALVNLSPSRFTFRRGAILTALLGIVCQPWRLLKSSESFVYTWLVGYSALLGPIMGIILVDYYLIQKMNLSIKDLYTLSSNGAYYYSNGYNLAAILALVVGILPVIPGFLQNVGILDSIPKSFAIIYNNAWFFSLF
;
A
#
# COMPACT_ATOMS: atom_id res chain seq x y z
N MET A 1 13.48 24.93 -16.08
CA MET A 1 13.56 23.86 -15.06
C MET A 1 13.56 22.47 -15.69
N LEU A 2 12.74 22.25 -16.75
CA LEU A 2 12.73 21.01 -17.52
C LEU A 2 13.99 20.83 -18.40
N ASP A 3 14.77 21.88 -18.63
CA ASP A 3 16.00 21.84 -19.45
C ASP A 3 17.28 21.55 -18.65
N LEU A 4 17.16 21.25 -17.35
CA LEU A 4 18.31 20.89 -16.53
C LEU A 4 18.77 19.46 -16.84
N SER A 5 20.07 19.28 -17.06
CA SER A 5 20.67 17.96 -17.27
C SER A 5 20.50 17.06 -16.05
N SER A 6 20.28 15.75 -16.29
CA SER A 6 20.21 14.74 -15.22
C SER A 6 21.47 14.80 -14.38
N ARG A 7 21.28 14.89 -13.06
CA ARG A 7 22.38 14.85 -12.07
C ARG A 7 22.70 13.44 -11.58
N ILE A 8 21.94 12.45 -12.04
CA ILE A 8 22.02 11.06 -11.59
C ILE A 8 22.66 10.22 -12.69
N THR A 9 23.66 9.42 -12.32
CA THR A 9 24.30 8.45 -13.23
C THR A 9 23.36 7.28 -13.53
N LYS A 10 23.64 6.52 -14.60
CA LYS A 10 22.85 5.33 -14.94
C LYS A 10 22.84 4.29 -13.81
N SER A 11 23.97 4.13 -13.11
CA SER A 11 24.07 3.17 -12.00
C SER A 11 23.21 3.59 -10.81
N GLU A 12 23.27 4.87 -10.44
CA GLU A 12 22.47 5.41 -9.34
C GLU A 12 20.97 5.32 -9.65
N PHE A 13 20.58 5.59 -10.90
CA PHE A 13 19.18 5.44 -11.33
C PHE A 13 18.65 4.02 -11.05
N TRP A 14 19.36 2.99 -11.52
CA TRP A 14 18.90 1.60 -11.34
C TRP A 14 18.92 1.15 -9.87
N SER A 15 19.86 1.66 -9.06
CA SER A 15 19.86 1.39 -7.62
C SER A 15 18.66 1.98 -6.90
N LEU A 16 18.09 3.09 -7.40
CA LEU A 16 16.94 3.75 -6.80
C LEU A 16 15.62 3.25 -7.39
N PHE A 17 15.61 2.88 -8.68
CA PHE A 17 14.39 2.58 -9.43
C PHE A 17 13.61 1.41 -8.84
N PHE A 18 14.24 0.24 -8.67
CA PHE A 18 13.55 -0.97 -8.20
C PHE A 18 13.01 -0.86 -6.77
N PRO A 19 13.80 -0.39 -5.78
CA PRO A 19 13.26 -0.11 -4.45
C PRO A 19 12.12 0.90 -4.46
N SER A 20 12.25 1.99 -5.23
CA SER A 20 11.22 3.02 -5.33
C SER A 20 9.94 2.48 -5.98
N LEU A 21 10.08 1.64 -7.00
CA LEU A 21 8.97 0.96 -7.66
C LEU A 21 8.28 -0.01 -6.68
N THR A 22 9.05 -0.85 -5.98
CA THR A 22 8.54 -1.75 -4.94
C THR A 22 7.78 -0.96 -3.87
N ALA A 23 8.35 0.15 -3.37
CA ALA A 23 7.70 0.99 -2.37
C ALA A 23 6.39 1.63 -2.88
N ASN A 24 6.37 2.10 -4.14
CA ASN A 24 5.15 2.64 -4.75
C ASN A 24 4.07 1.57 -4.91
N ILE A 25 4.44 0.36 -5.32
CA ILE A 25 3.49 -0.76 -5.39
C ILE A 25 2.97 -1.09 -3.98
N GLY A 26 3.87 -1.20 -2.99
CA GLY A 26 3.52 -1.44 -1.59
C GLY A 26 2.56 -0.43 -1.01
N PHE A 27 2.74 0.85 -1.36
CA PHE A 27 1.85 1.92 -0.94
C PHE A 27 0.40 1.70 -1.41
N TRP A 28 0.21 1.12 -2.59
CA TRP A 28 -1.11 0.85 -3.17
C TRP A 28 -1.60 -0.59 -2.99
N ALA A 29 -0.73 -1.49 -2.53
CA ALA A 29 -1.01 -2.92 -2.45
C ALA A 29 -2.21 -3.25 -1.55
N THR A 30 -2.40 -2.53 -0.45
CA THR A 30 -3.57 -2.69 0.44
C THR A 30 -4.87 -2.36 -0.27
N LEU A 31 -4.90 -1.26 -1.01
CA LEU A 31 -6.08 -0.85 -1.75
C LEU A 31 -6.34 -1.84 -2.89
N ALA A 32 -5.30 -2.31 -3.57
CA ALA A 32 -5.43 -3.31 -4.63
C ALA A 32 -6.04 -4.62 -4.10
N LEU A 33 -5.55 -5.13 -2.96
CA LEU A 33 -6.07 -6.34 -2.31
C LEU A 33 -7.53 -6.19 -1.85
N ASN A 34 -7.92 -4.98 -1.45
CA ASN A 34 -9.27 -4.71 -0.93
C ASN A 34 -10.20 -4.04 -1.95
N ILE A 35 -9.80 -3.91 -3.22
CA ILE A 35 -10.67 -3.34 -4.25
C ILE A 35 -12.03 -4.07 -4.37
N PRO A 36 -12.15 -5.40 -4.11
CA PRO A 36 -13.44 -6.08 -4.11
C PRO A 36 -14.48 -5.51 -3.13
N ASP A 37 -14.06 -4.82 -2.05
CA ASP A 37 -14.99 -4.16 -1.12
C ASP A 37 -15.81 -3.05 -1.78
N PHE A 38 -15.25 -2.42 -2.82
CA PHE A 38 -15.92 -1.40 -3.61
C PHE A 38 -16.58 -1.99 -4.85
N THR A 39 -15.87 -2.87 -5.57
CA THR A 39 -16.36 -3.37 -6.86
C THR A 39 -17.53 -4.34 -6.73
N ARG A 40 -17.75 -4.95 -5.55
CA ARG A 40 -19.00 -5.68 -5.27
C ARG A 40 -20.27 -4.83 -5.40
N TYR A 41 -20.14 -3.50 -5.34
CA TYR A 41 -21.23 -2.55 -5.55
C TYR A 41 -21.27 -1.96 -6.97
N ALA A 42 -20.33 -2.34 -7.84
CA ALA A 42 -20.36 -1.94 -9.24
C ALA A 42 -21.49 -2.65 -9.99
N LYS A 43 -22.13 -1.95 -10.92
CA LYS A 43 -23.24 -2.52 -11.71
C LYS A 43 -22.75 -3.45 -12.81
N SER A 44 -21.54 -3.21 -13.34
CA SER A 44 -20.94 -4.01 -14.39
C SER A 44 -19.41 -3.97 -14.33
N GLN A 45 -18.76 -4.93 -14.99
CA GLN A 45 -17.29 -4.96 -15.15
C GLN A 45 -16.78 -3.71 -15.88
N HIS A 46 -17.55 -3.23 -16.86
CA HIS A 46 -17.21 -2.03 -17.61
C HIS A 46 -17.19 -0.78 -16.72
N ASP A 47 -18.19 -0.63 -15.84
CA ASP A 47 -18.24 0.49 -14.90
C ASP A 47 -17.07 0.46 -13.90
N GLN A 48 -16.68 -0.73 -13.45
CA GLN A 48 -15.47 -0.90 -12.64
C GLN A 48 -14.22 -0.44 -13.38
N ILE A 49 -14.02 -0.87 -14.63
CA ILE A 49 -12.82 -0.54 -15.42
C ILE A 49 -12.73 0.98 -15.63
N ILE A 50 -13.83 1.61 -16.04
CA ILE A 50 -13.88 3.07 -16.22
C ILE A 50 -13.62 3.80 -14.91
N GLY A 51 -14.23 3.36 -13.81
CA GLY A 51 -14.04 3.95 -12.50
C GLY A 51 -12.56 3.92 -12.05
N GLN A 52 -11.85 2.83 -12.34
CA GLN A 52 -10.44 2.69 -11.98
C GLN A 52 -9.48 3.38 -12.96
N ALA A 53 -9.87 3.58 -14.22
CA ALA A 53 -9.05 4.27 -15.21
C ALA A 53 -8.72 5.74 -14.84
N GLY A 54 -9.53 6.36 -13.96
CA GLY A 54 -9.22 7.66 -13.40
C GLY A 54 -7.96 7.68 -12.52
N LEU A 55 -7.65 6.56 -11.84
CA LEU A 55 -6.57 6.51 -10.85
C LEU A 55 -5.20 6.78 -11.50
N PRO A 56 -4.76 6.10 -12.58
CA PRO A 56 -3.48 6.42 -13.23
C PRO A 56 -3.38 7.87 -13.73
N ILE A 57 -4.48 8.42 -14.27
CA ILE A 57 -4.52 9.77 -14.84
C ILE A 57 -4.31 10.81 -13.73
N PHE A 58 -5.15 10.78 -12.69
CA PHE A 58 -5.04 11.73 -11.60
C PHE A 58 -3.76 11.55 -10.81
N MET A 59 -3.29 10.30 -10.58
CA MET A 59 -2.03 10.06 -9.89
C MET A 59 -0.83 10.59 -10.69
N GLY A 60 -0.82 10.42 -12.02
CA GLY A 60 0.21 11.02 -12.87
C GLY A 60 0.23 12.55 -12.76
N LEU A 61 -0.94 13.19 -12.80
CA LEU A 61 -1.07 14.64 -12.64
C LEU A 61 -0.63 15.12 -11.26
N PHE A 62 -1.09 14.48 -10.18
CA PHE A 62 -0.71 14.83 -8.81
C PHE A 62 0.80 14.63 -8.57
N THR A 63 1.37 13.54 -9.10
CA THR A 63 2.82 13.28 -9.02
C THR A 63 3.59 14.37 -9.74
N PHE A 64 3.18 14.73 -10.96
CA PHE A 64 3.80 15.81 -11.71
C PHE A 64 3.74 17.14 -10.94
N VAL A 65 2.56 17.54 -10.45
CA VAL A 65 2.39 18.77 -9.66
C VAL A 65 3.27 18.73 -8.40
N GLY A 66 3.27 17.62 -7.66
CA GLY A 66 4.09 17.45 -6.47
C GLY A 66 5.59 17.62 -6.75
N VAL A 67 6.09 16.98 -7.80
CA VAL A 67 7.51 17.10 -8.22
C VAL A 67 7.82 18.51 -8.72
N ALA A 68 6.98 19.08 -9.56
CA ALA A 68 7.18 20.41 -10.14
C ALA A 68 7.19 21.51 -9.06
N VAL A 69 6.23 21.46 -8.14
CA VAL A 69 6.13 22.40 -7.01
C VAL A 69 7.32 22.22 -6.07
N THR A 70 7.57 20.99 -5.59
CA THR A 70 8.70 20.68 -4.69
C THR A 70 10.02 21.12 -5.30
N SER A 71 10.24 20.87 -6.58
CA SER A 71 11.48 21.28 -7.23
C SER A 71 11.58 22.81 -7.31
N SER A 72 10.48 23.50 -7.62
CA SER A 72 10.43 24.97 -7.68
C SER A 72 10.75 25.62 -6.32
N THR A 73 10.42 24.97 -5.20
CA THR A 73 10.76 25.49 -3.86
C THR A 73 12.26 25.73 -3.68
N LYS A 74 13.10 24.88 -4.28
CA LYS A 74 14.56 25.06 -4.23
C LYS A 74 15.03 26.35 -4.90
N VAL A 75 14.37 26.73 -5.99
CA VAL A 75 14.68 27.95 -6.75
C VAL A 75 14.13 29.19 -6.04
N ILE A 76 12.95 29.09 -5.44
CA ILE A 76 12.24 30.21 -4.80
C ILE A 76 12.75 30.46 -3.38
N PHE A 77 12.84 29.42 -2.55
CA PHE A 77 13.16 29.49 -1.13
C PHE A 77 14.59 29.02 -0.80
N GLY A 78 15.38 28.62 -1.80
CA GLY A 78 16.77 28.18 -1.63
C GLY A 78 16.96 26.76 -1.06
N HIS A 79 15.89 26.11 -0.61
CA HIS A 79 15.91 24.75 -0.07
C HIS A 79 14.67 23.97 -0.51
N VAL A 80 14.74 22.63 -0.46
CA VAL A 80 13.65 21.76 -0.93
C VAL A 80 12.62 21.59 0.19
N ILE A 81 11.37 21.97 -0.09
CA ILE A 81 10.23 21.75 0.81
C ILE A 81 9.29 20.75 0.13
N SER A 82 9.27 19.50 0.61
CA SER A 82 8.40 18.43 0.10
C SER A 82 7.07 18.33 0.85
N ASN A 83 7.00 18.85 2.09
CA ASN A 83 5.78 18.83 2.87
C ASN A 83 4.86 20.00 2.46
N PRO A 84 3.66 19.74 1.93
CA PRO A 84 2.76 20.79 1.47
C PRO A 84 2.29 21.72 2.60
N ILE A 85 2.17 21.22 3.84
CA ILE A 85 1.79 22.03 4.99
C ILE A 85 2.89 23.05 5.31
N THR A 86 4.14 22.61 5.31
CA THR A 86 5.31 23.49 5.52
C THR A 86 5.41 24.53 4.40
N LEU A 87 5.23 24.10 3.14
CA LEU A 87 5.27 25.01 1.99
C LEU A 87 4.21 26.11 2.09
N LEU A 88 2.99 25.75 2.50
CA LEU A 88 1.90 26.73 2.63
C LEU A 88 2.15 27.72 3.77
N GLY A 89 2.87 27.30 4.81
CA GLY A 89 3.37 28.20 5.86
C GLY A 89 4.39 29.21 5.34
N GLU A 90 5.31 28.78 4.47
CA GLU A 90 6.35 29.63 3.86
C GLU A 90 5.79 30.62 2.82
N ILE A 91 4.78 30.22 2.03
CA ILE A 91 4.09 31.13 1.09
C ILE A 91 3.41 32.28 1.85
N GLY A 92 2.82 31.97 3.01
CA GLY A 92 2.13 32.93 3.84
C GLY A 92 0.82 33.48 3.25
N GLY A 93 0.16 34.34 4.03
CA GLY A 93 -1.09 34.99 3.66
C GLY A 93 -2.36 34.25 4.12
N LEU A 94 -3.32 35.01 4.63
CA LEU A 94 -4.57 34.48 5.21
C LEU A 94 -5.38 33.65 4.21
N PHE A 95 -5.50 34.12 2.97
CA PHE A 95 -6.26 33.43 1.93
C PHE A 95 -5.64 32.07 1.56
N THR A 96 -4.32 32.03 1.37
CA THR A 96 -3.57 30.80 1.09
C THR A 96 -3.72 29.79 2.21
N MET A 97 -3.61 30.23 3.47
CA MET A 97 -3.79 29.37 4.64
C MET A 97 -5.21 28.78 4.73
N ILE A 98 -6.24 29.59 4.47
CA ILE A 98 -7.63 29.10 4.49
C ILE A 98 -7.84 28.04 3.41
N LEU A 99 -7.41 28.32 2.18
CA LEU A 99 -7.52 27.38 1.06
C LEU A 99 -6.74 26.09 1.33
N ALA A 100 -5.53 26.21 1.89
CA ALA A 100 -4.67 25.10 2.29
C ALA A 100 -5.34 24.19 3.32
N ILE A 101 -5.80 24.76 4.43
CA ILE A 101 -6.42 24.00 5.52
C ILE A 101 -7.65 23.29 5.00
N PHE A 102 -8.51 24.00 4.26
CA PHE A 102 -9.72 23.42 3.70
C PHE A 102 -9.39 22.29 2.70
N GLY A 103 -8.53 22.56 1.72
CA GLY A 103 -8.18 21.60 0.67
C GLY A 103 -7.48 20.35 1.22
N ILE A 104 -6.50 20.52 2.10
CA ILE A 104 -5.78 19.40 2.73
C ILE A 104 -6.71 18.60 3.64
N SER A 105 -7.55 19.26 4.44
CA SER A 105 -8.51 18.57 5.30
C SER A 105 -9.51 17.76 4.48
N LEU A 106 -10.04 18.35 3.40
CA LEU A 106 -10.96 17.67 2.51
C LEU A 106 -10.30 16.45 1.86
N ALA A 107 -9.10 16.61 1.28
CA ALA A 107 -8.35 15.52 0.66
C ALA A 107 -8.01 14.40 1.66
N THR A 108 -7.68 14.77 2.89
CA THR A 108 -7.39 13.82 3.96
C THR A 108 -8.64 13.02 4.32
N ILE A 109 -9.78 13.67 4.50
CA ILE A 109 -11.04 13.01 4.88
C ILE A 109 -11.50 12.06 3.76
N THR A 110 -11.54 12.53 2.52
CA THR A 110 -12.05 11.75 1.38
C THR A 110 -11.20 10.51 1.12
N THR A 111 -9.87 10.65 1.19
CA THR A 111 -8.95 9.53 0.96
C THR A 111 -8.93 8.58 2.13
N ASN A 112 -8.85 9.08 3.37
CA ASN A 112 -8.64 8.24 4.54
C ASN A 112 -9.85 7.35 4.84
N ILE A 113 -11.08 7.85 4.63
CA ILE A 113 -12.29 7.04 4.81
C ILE A 113 -12.28 5.87 3.82
N ALA A 114 -12.10 6.14 2.53
CA ALA A 114 -12.14 5.11 1.50
C ALA A 114 -10.96 4.13 1.62
N ALA A 115 -9.73 4.63 1.68
CA ALA A 115 -8.55 3.77 1.60
C ALA A 115 -8.21 3.05 2.90
N ASN A 116 -8.46 3.66 4.07
CA ASN A 116 -7.88 3.19 5.34
C ASN A 116 -8.92 2.72 6.36
N VAL A 117 -10.22 3.01 6.19
CA VAL A 117 -11.26 2.63 7.16
C VAL A 117 -12.13 1.49 6.66
N VAL A 118 -12.48 1.47 5.37
CA VAL A 118 -13.43 0.50 4.81
C VAL A 118 -12.95 -0.95 4.96
N ALA A 119 -11.73 -1.25 4.51
CA ALA A 119 -11.17 -2.60 4.52
C ALA A 119 -11.09 -3.22 5.93
N PRO A 120 -10.44 -2.58 6.93
CA PRO A 120 -10.38 -3.16 8.28
C PRO A 120 -11.76 -3.22 8.97
N ALA A 121 -12.67 -2.29 8.68
CA ALA A 121 -14.03 -2.36 9.19
C ALA A 121 -14.79 -3.58 8.62
N ASN A 122 -14.68 -3.83 7.31
CA ASN A 122 -15.25 -5.02 6.68
C ASN A 122 -14.61 -6.31 7.20
N ALA A 123 -13.29 -6.32 7.41
CA ALA A 123 -12.60 -7.47 7.98
C ALA A 123 -13.16 -7.84 9.37
N LEU A 124 -13.39 -6.86 10.24
CA LEU A 124 -13.98 -7.08 11.57
C LEU A 124 -15.44 -7.59 11.50
N VAL A 125 -16.23 -7.06 10.56
CA VAL A 125 -17.61 -7.50 10.32
C VAL A 125 -17.62 -8.95 9.82
N ASN A 126 -16.74 -9.30 8.89
CA ASN A 126 -16.63 -10.66 8.34
C ASN A 126 -16.11 -11.66 9.38
N LEU A 127 -15.17 -11.24 10.24
CA LEU A 127 -14.60 -12.10 11.28
C LEU A 127 -15.62 -12.44 12.38
N SER A 128 -16.46 -11.49 12.78
CA SER A 128 -17.45 -11.71 13.85
C SER A 128 -18.70 -10.84 13.64
N PRO A 129 -19.59 -11.23 12.70
CA PRO A 129 -20.75 -10.42 12.30
C PRO A 129 -21.76 -10.20 13.44
N SER A 130 -21.79 -11.08 14.44
CA SER A 130 -22.65 -10.92 15.63
C SER A 130 -22.18 -9.83 16.61
N ARG A 131 -20.90 -9.44 16.55
CA ARG A 131 -20.29 -8.45 17.48
C ARG A 131 -20.07 -7.10 16.81
N PHE A 132 -19.64 -7.12 15.55
CA PHE A 132 -19.26 -5.92 14.81
C PHE A 132 -20.30 -5.55 13.75
N THR A 133 -20.74 -4.30 13.83
CA THR A 133 -21.34 -3.60 12.69
C THR A 133 -20.26 -2.77 12.01
N PHE A 134 -20.47 -2.35 10.76
CA PHE A 134 -19.52 -1.50 10.04
C PHE A 134 -19.13 -0.26 10.85
N ARG A 135 -20.10 0.42 11.48
CA ARG A 135 -19.84 1.58 12.35
C ARG A 135 -18.92 1.25 13.52
N ARG A 136 -19.16 0.12 14.22
CA ARG A 136 -18.29 -0.30 15.34
C ARG A 136 -16.90 -0.66 14.85
N GLY A 137 -16.78 -1.36 13.72
CA GLY A 137 -15.51 -1.71 13.10
C GLY A 137 -14.70 -0.48 12.67
N ALA A 138 -15.36 0.51 12.08
CA ALA A 138 -14.73 1.78 11.67
C ALA A 138 -14.20 2.57 12.87
N ILE A 139 -14.98 2.68 13.96
CA ILE A 139 -14.53 3.36 15.19
C ILE A 139 -13.33 2.65 15.80
N LEU A 140 -13.38 1.31 15.92
CA LEU A 140 -12.27 0.54 16.47
C LEU A 140 -11.00 0.69 15.61
N THR A 141 -11.15 0.65 14.29
CA THR A 141 -10.04 0.90 13.35
C THR A 141 -9.41 2.27 13.59
N ALA A 142 -10.22 3.32 13.70
CA ALA A 142 -9.72 4.67 13.94
C ALA A 142 -8.94 4.77 15.26
N LEU A 143 -9.46 4.17 16.34
CA LEU A 143 -8.79 4.15 17.64
C LEU A 143 -7.46 3.39 17.58
N LEU A 144 -7.44 2.21 16.97
CA LEU A 144 -6.23 1.42 16.81
C LEU A 144 -5.18 2.16 15.96
N GLY A 145 -5.62 2.82 14.89
CA GLY A 145 -4.74 3.65 14.06
C GLY A 145 -4.03 4.76 14.86
N ILE A 146 -4.73 5.42 15.78
CA ILE A 146 -4.15 6.44 16.67
C ILE A 146 -3.16 5.79 17.67
N VAL A 147 -3.56 4.68 18.28
CA VAL A 147 -2.73 3.95 19.26
C VAL A 147 -1.42 3.44 18.65
N CYS A 148 -1.42 3.07 17.38
CA CYS A 148 -0.21 2.66 16.65
C CYS A 148 0.80 3.81 16.43
N GLN A 149 0.41 5.07 16.61
CA GLN A 149 1.26 6.25 16.46
C GLN A 149 2.05 6.28 15.12
N PRO A 150 1.38 6.19 13.96
CA PRO A 150 2.04 6.03 12.66
C PRO A 150 2.94 7.21 12.29
N TRP A 151 2.72 8.40 12.85
CA TRP A 151 3.59 9.57 12.67
C TRP A 151 5.03 9.34 13.12
N ARG A 152 5.29 8.34 13.97
CA ARG A 152 6.67 7.95 14.32
C ARG A 152 7.41 7.32 13.15
N LEU A 153 6.70 6.63 12.24
CA LEU A 153 7.26 6.04 11.02
C LEU A 153 7.58 7.12 9.97
N LEU A 154 6.87 8.24 9.99
CA LEU A 154 7.04 9.36 9.05
C LEU A 154 8.20 10.30 9.39
N LYS A 155 8.97 10.02 10.46
CA LYS A 155 10.10 10.88 10.88
C LYS A 155 11.24 10.91 9.87
N SER A 156 11.42 9.84 9.08
CA SER A 156 12.43 9.76 8.03
C SER A 156 11.82 9.17 6.76
N SER A 157 11.91 9.90 5.65
CA SER A 157 11.46 9.43 4.34
C SER A 157 12.19 8.16 3.91
N GLU A 158 13.46 8.02 4.27
CA GLU A 158 14.26 6.85 3.94
C GLU A 158 13.75 5.62 4.68
N SER A 159 13.57 5.72 6.00
CA SER A 159 13.02 4.61 6.80
C SER A 159 11.58 4.27 6.37
N PHE A 160 10.78 5.27 6.04
CA PHE A 160 9.43 5.06 5.54
C PHE A 160 9.42 4.28 4.21
N VAL A 161 10.27 4.65 3.25
CA VAL A 161 10.33 3.99 1.95
C VAL A 161 10.98 2.63 2.06
N TYR A 162 12.23 2.57 2.53
CA TYR A 162 13.06 1.37 2.43
C TYR A 162 12.82 0.37 3.55
N THR A 163 12.40 0.81 4.74
CA THR A 163 12.11 -0.12 5.85
C THR A 163 10.63 -0.48 5.87
N TRP A 164 9.75 0.52 5.85
CA TRP A 164 8.32 0.29 5.96
C TRP A 164 7.69 -0.17 4.65
N LEU A 165 7.68 0.64 3.59
CA LEU A 165 6.95 0.29 2.36
C LEU A 165 7.53 -0.95 1.66
N VAL A 166 8.85 -1.07 1.54
CA VAL A 166 9.47 -2.25 0.92
C VAL A 166 9.27 -3.50 1.78
N GLY A 167 9.52 -3.42 3.10
CA GLY A 167 9.32 -4.55 4.00
C GLY A 167 7.85 -4.99 4.06
N TYR A 168 6.93 -4.03 4.02
CA TYR A 168 5.50 -4.28 3.96
C TYR A 168 5.07 -4.92 2.63
N SER A 169 5.64 -4.48 1.51
CA SER A 169 5.43 -5.08 0.18
C SER A 169 5.81 -6.55 0.15
N ALA A 170 6.88 -6.93 0.86
CA ALA A 170 7.34 -8.30 0.97
C ALA A 170 6.29 -9.25 1.58
N LEU A 171 5.45 -8.72 2.47
CA LEU A 171 4.41 -9.50 3.14
C LEU A 171 3.13 -9.56 2.30
N LEU A 172 2.81 -8.48 1.58
CA LEU A 172 1.61 -8.41 0.76
C LEU A 172 1.73 -9.10 -0.59
N GLY A 173 2.93 -9.15 -1.17
CA GLY A 173 3.19 -9.82 -2.45
C GLY A 173 2.72 -11.29 -2.47
N PRO A 174 3.14 -12.15 -1.53
CA PRO A 174 2.72 -13.55 -1.51
C PRO A 174 1.23 -13.71 -1.28
N ILE A 175 0.63 -12.86 -0.45
CA ILE A 175 -0.82 -12.88 -0.21
C ILE A 175 -1.56 -12.63 -1.53
N MET A 176 -1.14 -11.62 -2.30
CA MET A 176 -1.70 -11.34 -3.62
C MET A 176 -1.48 -12.51 -4.58
N GLY A 177 -0.28 -13.08 -4.62
CA GLY A 177 0.06 -14.21 -5.48
C GLY A 177 -0.81 -15.43 -5.20
N ILE A 178 -0.97 -15.79 -3.93
CA ILE A 178 -1.81 -16.91 -3.49
C ILE A 178 -3.27 -16.69 -3.91
N ILE A 179 -3.82 -15.49 -3.69
CA ILE A 179 -5.20 -15.18 -4.06
C ILE A 179 -5.41 -15.28 -5.58
N LEU A 180 -4.47 -14.75 -6.37
CA LEU A 180 -4.55 -14.81 -7.83
C LEU A 180 -4.45 -16.25 -8.35
N VAL A 181 -3.51 -17.05 -7.84
CA VAL A 181 -3.32 -18.45 -8.23
C VAL A 181 -4.53 -19.28 -7.83
N ASP A 182 -5.04 -19.12 -6.60
CA ASP A 182 -6.23 -19.83 -6.15
C ASP A 182 -7.42 -19.50 -7.05
N TYR A 183 -7.73 -18.23 -7.26
CA TYR A 183 -8.91 -17.83 -8.02
C TYR A 183 -8.81 -18.20 -9.51
N TYR A 184 -7.72 -17.87 -10.20
CA TYR A 184 -7.63 -18.02 -11.65
C TYR A 184 -7.17 -19.41 -12.10
N LEU A 185 -6.22 -20.03 -11.39
CA LEU A 185 -5.61 -21.29 -11.84
C LEU A 185 -6.25 -22.51 -11.19
N ILE A 186 -6.47 -22.48 -9.87
CA ILE A 186 -7.00 -23.62 -9.12
C ILE A 186 -8.52 -23.69 -9.27
N GLN A 187 -9.22 -22.62 -8.88
CA GLN A 187 -10.68 -22.53 -8.89
C GLN A 187 -11.24 -22.19 -10.27
N LYS A 188 -10.40 -21.72 -11.20
CA LYS A 188 -10.79 -21.35 -12.58
C LYS A 188 -11.98 -20.39 -12.60
N MET A 189 -11.95 -19.40 -11.70
CA MET A 189 -12.99 -18.38 -11.51
C MET A 189 -14.35 -18.92 -11.07
N ASN A 190 -14.43 -20.17 -10.59
CA ASN A 190 -15.66 -20.79 -10.12
C ASN A 190 -15.60 -21.04 -8.60
N LEU A 191 -16.32 -20.22 -7.84
CA LEU A 191 -16.36 -20.32 -6.38
C LEU A 191 -17.76 -20.77 -5.90
N SER A 192 -17.79 -21.75 -5.01
CA SER A 192 -19.00 -22.12 -4.26
C SER A 192 -19.32 -21.06 -3.20
N ILE A 193 -20.31 -20.20 -3.46
CA ILE A 193 -20.75 -19.17 -2.51
C ILE A 193 -21.23 -19.82 -1.21
N LYS A 194 -21.99 -20.91 -1.31
CA LYS A 194 -22.51 -21.61 -0.13
C LYS A 194 -21.38 -22.07 0.80
N ASP A 195 -20.30 -22.61 0.22
CA ASP A 195 -19.20 -23.14 1.01
C ASP A 195 -18.28 -22.04 1.57
N LEU A 196 -18.31 -20.82 1.03
CA LEU A 196 -17.61 -19.67 1.61
C LEU A 196 -18.21 -19.21 2.96
N TYR A 197 -19.49 -19.53 3.21
CA TYR A 197 -20.22 -19.11 4.41
C TYR A 197 -20.56 -20.26 5.37
N THR A 198 -19.85 -21.39 5.29
CA THR A 198 -20.05 -22.54 6.18
C THR A 198 -18.77 -22.91 6.93
N LEU A 199 -18.92 -23.35 8.18
CA LEU A 199 -17.85 -23.93 9.00
C LEU A 199 -17.90 -25.47 9.02
N SER A 200 -18.74 -26.07 8.18
CA SER A 200 -18.89 -27.51 8.07
C SER A 200 -17.59 -28.17 7.62
N SER A 201 -17.24 -29.30 8.22
CA SER A 201 -16.08 -30.11 7.83
C SER A 201 -16.15 -30.63 6.39
N ASN A 202 -17.36 -30.64 5.81
CA ASN A 202 -17.61 -31.10 4.45
C ASN A 202 -17.60 -29.94 3.42
N GLY A 203 -17.36 -28.70 3.84
CA GLY A 203 -17.28 -27.55 2.95
C GLY A 203 -16.02 -27.58 2.10
N ALA A 204 -16.11 -27.12 0.84
CA ALA A 204 -14.99 -27.11 -0.10
C ALA A 204 -13.73 -26.38 0.41
N TYR A 205 -13.91 -25.38 1.28
CA TYR A 205 -12.82 -24.55 1.82
C TYR A 205 -12.50 -24.85 3.30
N TYR A 206 -12.95 -26.00 3.82
CA TYR A 206 -12.64 -26.38 5.20
C TYR A 206 -11.20 -26.88 5.37
N TYR A 207 -10.62 -27.50 4.33
CA TYR A 207 -9.24 -28.00 4.34
C TYR A 207 -8.89 -28.79 5.62
N SER A 208 -7.76 -28.48 6.27
CA SER A 208 -7.32 -29.07 7.53
C SER A 208 -7.80 -28.22 8.71
N ASN A 209 -9.04 -28.46 9.16
CA ASN A 209 -9.66 -27.77 10.30
C ASN A 209 -9.76 -26.23 10.14
N GLY A 210 -10.16 -25.79 8.95
CA GLY A 210 -10.27 -24.38 8.57
C GLY A 210 -9.01 -23.77 7.97
N TYR A 211 -7.90 -24.53 7.88
CA TYR A 211 -6.61 -24.02 7.40
C TYR A 211 -6.16 -24.71 6.12
N ASN A 212 -5.85 -23.90 5.10
CA ASN A 212 -5.17 -24.36 3.90
C ASN A 212 -3.65 -24.36 4.15
N LEU A 213 -3.10 -25.52 4.52
CA LEU A 213 -1.66 -25.68 4.79
C LEU A 213 -0.78 -25.38 3.58
N ALA A 214 -1.25 -25.66 2.37
CA ALA A 214 -0.51 -25.35 1.14
C ALA A 214 -0.37 -23.84 0.94
N ALA A 215 -1.46 -23.08 1.19
CA ALA A 215 -1.43 -21.62 1.13
C ALA A 215 -0.52 -21.01 2.22
N ILE A 216 -0.55 -21.56 3.43
CA ILE A 216 0.34 -21.12 4.52
C ILE A 216 1.81 -21.38 4.17
N LEU A 217 2.12 -22.57 3.63
CA LEU A 217 3.48 -22.88 3.18
C LEU A 217 3.93 -21.96 2.03
N ALA A 218 3.06 -21.69 1.06
CA ALA A 218 3.35 -20.74 -0.02
C ALA A 218 3.65 -19.33 0.52
N LEU A 219 2.89 -18.87 1.53
CA LEU A 219 3.14 -17.58 2.19
C LEU A 219 4.51 -17.56 2.87
N VAL A 220 4.86 -18.60 3.63
CA VAL A 220 6.16 -18.72 4.29
C VAL A 220 7.29 -18.73 3.27
N VAL A 221 7.17 -19.51 2.20
CA VAL A 221 8.18 -19.61 1.14
C VAL A 221 8.34 -18.28 0.40
N GLY A 222 7.27 -17.52 0.16
CA GLY A 222 7.35 -16.21 -0.49
C GLY A 222 8.00 -15.13 0.38
N ILE A 223 7.84 -15.19 1.71
CA ILE A 223 8.42 -14.21 2.64
C ILE A 223 9.90 -14.52 2.95
N LEU A 224 10.24 -15.81 3.08
CA LEU A 224 11.54 -16.26 3.60
C LEU A 224 12.76 -15.63 2.90
N PRO A 225 12.82 -15.50 1.56
CA PRO A 225 13.97 -14.91 0.86
C PRO A 225 14.17 -13.42 1.16
N VAL A 226 13.13 -12.72 1.62
CA VAL A 226 13.16 -11.28 1.85
C VAL A 226 13.62 -10.92 3.26
N ILE A 227 13.47 -11.85 4.22
CA ILE A 227 13.80 -11.64 5.64
C ILE A 227 15.22 -11.13 5.85
N PRO A 228 16.29 -11.69 5.24
CA PRO A 228 17.65 -11.20 5.51
C PRO A 228 17.85 -9.73 5.13
N GLY A 229 17.28 -9.29 4.00
CA GLY A 229 17.34 -7.88 3.57
C GLY A 229 16.52 -6.95 4.45
N PHE A 230 15.39 -7.42 4.97
CA PHE A 230 14.62 -6.67 5.98
C PHE A 230 15.43 -6.49 7.26
N LEU A 231 16.02 -7.57 7.78
CA LEU A 231 16.82 -7.57 9.01
C LEU A 231 18.05 -6.65 8.91
N GLN A 232 18.67 -6.57 7.73
CA GLN A 232 19.74 -5.59 7.50
C GLN A 232 19.22 -4.14 7.57
N ASN A 233 18.10 -3.85 6.92
CA ASN A 233 17.54 -2.49 6.89
C ASN A 233 17.00 -2.00 8.24
N VAL A 234 16.61 -2.92 9.14
CA VAL A 234 16.26 -2.56 10.53
C VAL A 234 17.47 -2.55 11.47
N GLY A 235 18.68 -2.83 10.97
CA GLY A 235 19.93 -2.79 11.74
C GLY A 235 20.16 -3.98 12.67
N ILE A 236 19.49 -5.11 12.45
CA ILE A 236 19.69 -6.35 13.22
C ILE A 236 20.87 -7.15 12.65
N LEU A 237 21.06 -7.14 11.32
CA LEU A 237 22.20 -7.77 10.65
C LEU A 237 23.13 -6.72 10.07
N ASP A 238 24.43 -6.82 10.39
CA ASP A 238 25.44 -5.87 9.90
C ASP A 238 25.75 -6.06 8.41
N SER A 239 25.69 -7.31 7.92
CA SER A 239 25.97 -7.62 6.52
C SER A 239 25.15 -8.80 6.02
N ILE A 240 24.79 -8.74 4.74
CA ILE A 240 24.15 -9.82 4.00
C ILE A 240 24.78 -9.96 2.62
N PRO A 241 24.71 -11.15 2.00
CA PRO A 241 25.06 -11.31 0.60
C PRO A 241 24.27 -10.36 -0.31
N LYS A 242 24.91 -9.85 -1.37
CA LYS A 242 24.29 -8.91 -2.33
C LYS A 242 22.99 -9.45 -2.95
N SER A 243 22.86 -10.77 -3.09
CA SER A 243 21.64 -11.42 -3.59
C SER A 243 20.42 -11.09 -2.73
N PHE A 244 20.54 -11.16 -1.40
CA PHE A 244 19.43 -10.85 -0.48
C PHE A 244 19.06 -9.36 -0.48
N ALA A 245 20.04 -8.47 -0.67
CA ALA A 245 19.77 -7.05 -0.85
C ALA A 245 18.98 -6.79 -2.15
N ILE A 246 19.34 -7.47 -3.26
CA ILE A 246 18.61 -7.38 -4.53
C ILE A 246 17.18 -7.92 -4.39
N ILE A 247 17.01 -9.07 -3.72
CA ILE A 247 15.70 -9.67 -3.45
C ILE A 247 14.83 -8.69 -2.65
N TYR A 248 15.38 -8.10 -1.59
CA TYR A 248 14.64 -7.14 -0.76
C TYR A 248 14.24 -5.88 -1.53
N ASN A 249 15.15 -5.32 -2.32
CA ASN A 249 14.87 -4.17 -3.18
C ASN A 249 13.77 -4.46 -4.22
N ASN A 250 13.55 -5.73 -4.55
CA ASN A 250 12.52 -6.23 -5.46
C ASN A 250 11.47 -7.07 -4.72
N ALA A 251 11.27 -6.84 -3.42
CA ALA A 251 10.51 -7.71 -2.54
C ALA A 251 9.14 -8.04 -3.11
N TRP A 252 8.41 -7.07 -3.66
CA TRP A 252 7.10 -7.29 -4.26
C TRP A 252 7.14 -8.38 -5.33
N PHE A 253 8.09 -8.31 -6.28
CA PHE A 253 8.15 -9.23 -7.41
C PHE A 253 8.60 -10.63 -7.01
N PHE A 254 9.61 -10.74 -6.14
CA PHE A 254 10.11 -12.04 -5.66
C PHE A 254 9.13 -12.76 -4.74
N SER A 255 8.25 -12.02 -4.08
CA SER A 255 7.31 -12.59 -3.11
C SER A 255 5.95 -12.90 -3.75
N LEU A 256 5.60 -12.21 -4.84
CA LEU A 256 4.37 -12.43 -5.64
C LEU A 256 4.43 -13.68 -6.52
N PHE A 257 5.58 -13.96 -7.14
CA PHE A 257 5.79 -15.04 -8.11
C PHE A 257 6.60 -16.20 -7.53
#